data_AF-A0AAD2GW42-F1
#
_entry.id   AF-A0AAD2GW42-F1
#
_cell.length_a   1.000
_cell.length_b   1.000
_cell.length_c   1.000
_cell.angle_alpha   90.00
_cell.angle_beta   90.00
_cell.angle_gamma   90.00
#
_symmetry.space_group_name_H-M   'P 1'
#
loop_
_entity.id
_entity.type
_entity.pdbx_description
1 polymer ?
#
loop_
_entity_poly.entity_id
_entity_poly.type
_entity_poly.pdbx_seq_one_letter_code
_entity_poly.pdbx_strand_id
1 'polypeptide(L)'
;MVTILCTRTDPESFPLGGKKTSPPASHRPTCSCSYSSPVHGSLARAGKVKQQTPKVEKQEKKKTPKGRAKKRILYNRRFVNVTTLPGGKRRMNPNPEK
;
A
#
# COMPACT_ATOMS: atom_id res chain seq x y z
N MET A 1 45.81 3.80 -31.08
CA MET A 1 45.08 3.69 -32.34
C MET A 1 43.63 3.33 -32.02
N VAL A 2 42.73 4.23 -32.42
CA VAL A 2 41.27 4.09 -32.56
C VAL A 2 40.41 4.03 -31.28
N THR A 3 40.20 5.23 -30.73
CA THR A 3 38.92 5.70 -30.18
C THR A 3 37.83 5.79 -31.25
N ILE A 4 36.70 5.10 -31.10
CA ILE A 4 35.41 5.44 -31.76
C ILE A 4 34.30 5.02 -30.77
N LEU A 5 33.83 5.89 -29.87
CA LEU A 5 32.73 6.86 -30.09
C LEU A 5 31.50 6.21 -30.74
N CYS A 6 30.73 5.45 -29.96
CA CYS A 6 29.33 5.21 -30.31
C CYS A 6 28.58 6.51 -30.00
N THR A 7 28.27 7.21 -31.08
CA THR A 7 27.70 8.54 -31.14
C THR A 7 26.32 8.61 -30.50
N ARG A 8 26.18 9.53 -29.54
CA ARG A 8 24.97 10.30 -29.25
C ARG A 8 24.11 10.43 -30.51
N THR A 9 22.89 9.92 -30.45
CA THR A 9 21.80 10.35 -31.33
C THR A 9 20.86 11.16 -30.45
N ASP A 10 21.06 12.47 -30.48
CA ASP A 10 20.08 13.45 -30.03
C ASP A 10 18.86 13.40 -30.96
N PRO A 11 17.63 13.52 -30.45
CA PRO A 11 16.59 14.17 -31.23
C PRO A 11 16.26 15.54 -30.61
N GLU A 12 16.69 16.57 -31.32
CA GLU A 12 16.25 17.95 -31.18
C GLU A 12 14.71 18.05 -31.29
N SER A 13 14.19 18.84 -30.36
CA SER A 13 13.05 19.75 -30.49
C SER A 13 12.64 20.15 -31.91
N PHE A 14 11.34 20.05 -32.21
CA PHE A 14 10.63 21.14 -32.89
C PHE A 14 9.21 21.35 -32.31
N PRO A 15 8.75 22.60 -32.12
CA PRO A 15 7.55 22.93 -31.36
C PRO A 15 6.37 23.46 -32.22
N LEU A 16 5.25 23.69 -31.52
CA LEU A 16 4.11 24.57 -31.82
C LEU A 16 2.93 24.04 -32.65
N GLY A 17 1.76 24.06 -31.99
CA GLY A 17 0.67 24.91 -32.48
C GLY A 17 -0.50 24.22 -33.18
N GLY A 18 -1.33 23.50 -32.42
CA GLY A 18 -2.67 23.09 -32.88
C GLY A 18 -3.75 23.53 -31.90
N LYS A 19 -4.25 24.77 -32.02
CA LYS A 19 -5.44 25.23 -31.30
C LYS A 19 -6.68 24.54 -31.89
N LYS A 20 -7.16 23.47 -31.27
CA LYS A 20 -8.49 22.92 -31.55
C LYS A 20 -9.52 23.73 -30.77
N THR A 21 -10.10 24.75 -31.40
CA THR A 21 -11.34 25.37 -30.92
C THR A 21 -12.49 24.41 -31.19
N SER A 22 -12.94 23.69 -30.17
CA SER A 22 -14.19 22.93 -30.21
C SER A 22 -15.39 23.85 -29.96
N PRO A 23 -16.53 23.67 -30.66
CA PRO A 23 -17.69 24.55 -30.58
C PRO A 23 -18.42 24.44 -29.23
N PRO A 24 -19.16 25.47 -28.79
CA PRO A 24 -19.90 25.42 -27.53
C PRO A 24 -21.05 24.41 -27.63
N ALA A 25 -21.07 23.43 -26.73
CA ALA A 25 -22.18 22.52 -26.56
C ALA A 25 -23.39 23.30 -26.02
N SER A 26 -24.41 23.43 -26.86
CA SER A 26 -25.76 23.83 -26.47
C SER A 26 -26.29 22.94 -25.35
N HIS A 27 -27.03 23.55 -24.43
CA HIS A 27 -27.58 22.93 -23.23
C HIS A 27 -28.35 21.63 -23.55
N ARG A 28 -27.88 20.51 -23.00
CA ARG A 28 -28.69 19.29 -22.92
C ARG A 28 -29.55 19.36 -21.65
N PRO A 29 -30.87 19.13 -21.72
CA PRO A 29 -31.73 19.10 -20.54
C PRO A 29 -31.43 17.85 -19.71
N THR A 30 -31.14 18.02 -18.43
CA THR A 30 -31.04 16.91 -17.48
C THR A 30 -32.44 16.37 -17.21
N CYS A 31 -32.69 15.14 -17.66
CA CYS A 31 -33.89 14.39 -17.25
C CYS A 31 -33.82 14.12 -15.74
N SER A 32 -34.75 14.72 -15.00
CA SER A 32 -34.96 14.57 -13.56
C SER A 32 -35.79 13.31 -13.26
N CYS A 33 -35.21 12.12 -13.46
CA CYS A 33 -35.86 10.89 -13.02
C CYS A 33 -35.49 10.61 -11.55
N SER A 34 -36.29 11.16 -10.63
CA SER A 34 -36.21 10.85 -9.20
C SER A 34 -37.14 9.66 -8.88
N TYR A 35 -36.59 8.45 -8.87
CA TYR A 35 -37.27 7.28 -8.29
C TYR A 35 -36.50 6.83 -7.05
N SER A 36 -36.83 7.46 -5.91
CA SER A 36 -36.24 7.18 -4.61
C SER A 36 -36.86 5.90 -4.03
N SER A 37 -36.24 4.76 -4.33
CA SER A 37 -36.44 3.54 -3.55
C SER A 37 -35.56 3.61 -2.30
N PRO A 38 -36.01 3.18 -1.11
CA PRO A 38 -35.19 3.19 0.09
C PRO A 38 -34.07 2.15 -0.07
N VAL A 39 -32.91 2.60 -0.54
CA VAL A 39 -31.68 1.81 -0.58
C VAL A 39 -31.29 1.52 0.86
N HIS A 40 -31.35 0.26 1.27
CA HIS A 40 -31.21 -0.10 2.69
C HIS A 40 -29.79 0.18 3.19
N GLY A 41 -29.70 1.16 4.09
CA GLY A 41 -28.49 1.57 4.79
C GLY A 41 -28.18 3.04 4.58
N SER A 42 -28.46 3.87 5.59
CA SER A 42 -27.98 5.25 5.63
C SER A 42 -26.45 5.27 5.61
N LEU A 43 -25.86 6.02 4.69
CA LEU A 43 -24.41 6.27 4.60
C LEU A 43 -23.82 6.85 5.90
N ALA A 44 -24.66 7.39 6.78
CA ALA A 44 -24.31 7.95 8.09
C ALA A 44 -23.55 7.00 9.03
N ARG A 45 -23.49 5.69 8.74
CA ARG A 45 -22.75 4.71 9.55
C ARG A 45 -21.36 4.37 8.99
N ALA A 46 -20.99 4.90 7.83
CA ALA A 46 -19.70 4.64 7.21
C ALA A 46 -18.56 5.20 8.08
N GLY A 47 -17.51 4.39 8.33
CA GLY A 47 -16.31 4.83 9.03
C GLY A 47 -16.41 4.97 10.55
N LYS A 48 -17.60 4.76 11.17
CA LYS A 48 -17.82 4.91 12.62
C LYS A 48 -16.75 4.21 13.47
N VAL A 49 -16.44 2.95 13.17
CA VAL A 49 -15.51 2.13 13.97
C VAL A 49 -14.07 2.67 13.92
N LYS A 50 -13.60 3.11 12.75
CA LYS A 50 -12.23 3.61 12.57
C LYS A 50 -12.01 4.98 13.23
N GLN A 51 -13.06 5.80 13.30
CA GLN A 51 -13.02 7.12 13.95
C GLN A 51 -13.18 7.01 15.47
N GLN A 52 -13.96 6.03 15.95
CA GLN A 52 -14.15 5.78 17.38
C GLN A 52 -12.91 5.19 18.07
N THR A 53 -12.10 4.39 17.36
CA THR A 53 -10.87 3.84 17.94
C THR A 53 -9.82 4.94 18.18
N PRO A 54 -9.20 5.01 19.37
CA PRO A 54 -8.15 5.98 19.62
C PRO A 54 -6.99 5.76 18.65
N LYS A 55 -6.49 6.84 18.06
CA LYS A 55 -5.40 6.78 17.09
C LYS A 55 -4.08 6.56 17.82
N VAL A 56 -3.66 5.30 17.93
CA VAL A 56 -2.34 4.96 18.49
C VAL A 56 -1.26 5.26 17.44
N GLU A 57 -0.32 6.11 17.80
CA GLU A 57 0.86 6.40 16.98
C GLU A 57 1.77 5.18 16.90
N LYS A 58 2.50 5.06 15.78
CA LYS A 58 3.43 3.96 15.60
C LYS A 58 4.62 4.19 16.53
N GLN A 59 4.78 3.32 17.52
CA GLN A 59 5.98 3.30 18.34
C GLN A 59 7.23 3.12 17.47
N GLU A 60 8.27 3.90 17.75
CA GLU A 60 9.57 3.76 17.10
C GLU A 60 10.20 2.41 17.47
N LYS A 61 10.26 1.51 16.50
CA LYS A 61 10.85 0.17 16.68
C LYS A 61 12.20 0.12 15.97
N LYS A 62 13.19 -0.46 16.65
CA LYS A 62 14.51 -0.71 16.08
C LYS A 62 14.37 -1.53 14.79
N LYS A 63 15.14 -1.17 13.77
CA LYS A 63 15.13 -1.85 12.47
C LYS A 63 15.54 -3.31 12.67
N THR A 64 14.69 -4.24 12.27
CA THR A 64 15.09 -5.65 12.21
C THR A 64 16.09 -5.84 11.07
N PRO A 65 17.22 -6.53 11.29
CA PRO A 65 18.16 -6.80 10.20
C PRO A 65 17.47 -7.61 9.09
N LYS A 66 17.87 -7.39 7.84
CA LYS A 66 17.30 -8.05 6.66
C LYS A 66 18.16 -9.23 6.20
N GLY A 67 17.57 -10.14 5.40
CA GLY A 67 18.30 -11.23 4.74
C GLY A 67 18.84 -12.32 5.69
N ARG A 68 20.12 -12.68 5.52
CA ARG A 68 20.80 -13.78 6.23
C ARG A 68 20.84 -13.58 7.75
N ALA A 69 21.09 -12.36 8.19
CA ALA A 69 21.13 -12.03 9.62
C ALA A 69 19.79 -12.32 10.32
N LYS A 70 18.65 -12.00 9.68
CA LYS A 70 17.32 -12.35 10.19
C LYS A 70 17.11 -13.86 10.30
N LYS A 71 17.53 -14.61 9.28
CA LYS A 71 17.42 -16.08 9.26
C LYS A 71 18.24 -16.71 10.39
N ARG A 72 19.44 -16.19 10.69
CA ARG A 72 20.26 -16.66 11.83
C ARG A 72 19.57 -16.44 13.17
N ILE A 73 19.03 -15.24 13.40
CA ILE A 73 18.29 -14.92 14.63
C ILE A 73 17.05 -15.84 14.77
N LEU A 74 16.33 -16.09 13.68
CA LEU A 74 15.16 -16.99 13.69
C LEU A 74 15.54 -18.44 13.99
N TYR A 75 16.63 -18.94 13.40
CA TYR A 75 17.11 -20.31 13.65
C TYR A 75 17.49 -20.51 15.12
N ASN A 76 18.31 -19.60 15.67
CA ASN A 76 18.72 -19.66 17.07
C ASN A 76 17.50 -19.64 18.01
N ARG A 77 16.51 -18.75 17.76
CA ARG A 77 15.28 -18.64 18.56
C ARG A 77 14.34 -19.85 18.45
N ARG A 78 14.39 -20.59 17.34
CA ARG A 78 13.46 -21.72 17.08
C ARG A 78 14.00 -23.06 17.53
N PHE A 79 15.31 -23.26 17.42
CA PHE A 79 15.91 -24.60 17.51
C PHE A 79 17.04 -24.70 18.54
N VAL A 80 17.91 -23.68 18.62
CA VAL A 80 19.09 -23.74 19.49
C VAL A 80 18.78 -23.34 20.92
N ASN A 81 18.04 -22.23 21.11
CA ASN A 81 17.79 -21.68 22.44
C ASN A 81 16.55 -22.27 23.13
N VAL A 82 15.67 -22.94 22.37
CA VAL A 82 14.40 -23.49 22.87
C VAL A 82 14.30 -24.93 22.40
N THR A 83 15.11 -25.80 22.99
CA THR A 83 14.97 -27.25 22.83
C THR A 83 13.77 -27.67 23.66
N THR A 84 12.61 -27.80 23.02
CA THR A 84 11.43 -28.37 23.67
C THR A 84 11.76 -29.80 24.09
N LEU A 85 11.50 -30.13 25.37
CA LEU A 85 11.50 -31.49 25.89
C LEU A 85 10.79 -32.44 24.91
N PRO A 86 11.24 -33.70 24.76
CA PRO A 86 10.68 -34.64 23.80
C PRO A 86 9.18 -34.82 24.07
N GLY A 87 8.34 -34.19 23.25
CA GLY A 87 6.88 -34.20 23.37
C GLY A 87 6.18 -32.83 23.32
N GLY A 88 6.91 -31.71 23.49
CA GLY A 88 6.31 -30.37 23.48
C GLY A 88 6.37 -29.66 22.13
N LYS A 89 5.24 -29.38 21.45
CA LYS A 89 5.23 -28.52 20.25
C LYS A 89 5.35 -27.04 20.64
N ARG A 90 6.44 -26.38 20.23
CA ARG A 90 6.71 -24.96 20.55
C ARG A 90 5.60 -24.03 20.04
N ARG A 91 5.02 -23.21 20.93
CA ARG A 91 4.10 -22.11 20.59
C ARG A 91 4.89 -20.82 20.41
N MET A 92 4.68 -20.11 19.30
CA MET A 92 5.49 -18.95 18.90
C MET A 92 5.03 -17.64 19.55
N ASN A 93 3.77 -17.56 19.97
CA ASN A 93 3.16 -16.40 20.63
C ASN A 93 2.09 -16.88 21.62
N PRO A 94 2.47 -17.52 22.74
CA PRO A 94 1.52 -17.71 23.83
C PRO A 94 1.17 -16.34 24.40
N ASN A 95 -0.12 -16.05 24.53
CA ASN A 95 -0.54 -14.91 25.35
C ASN A 95 -0.13 -15.23 26.80
N PRO A 96 0.43 -14.30 27.58
CA PRO A 96 0.47 -14.50 29.01
C PRO A 96 -0.99 -14.58 29.46
N GLU A 97 -1.44 -15.76 29.88
CA GLU A 97 -2.71 -15.87 30.59
C GLU A 97 -2.55 -15.10 31.90
N LYS A 98 -3.57 -14.29 32.23
CA LYS A 98 -3.57 -13.45 33.43
C LYS A 98 -3.56 -14.29 34.70
#